data_AF-A0A1I4TXR9-F1
#
_entry.id   AF-A0A1I4TXR9-F1
#
_cell.length_a   1.000
_cell.length_b   1.000
_cell.length_c   1.000
_cell.angle_alpha   90.00
_cell.angle_beta   90.00
_cell.angle_gamma   90.00
#
_symmetry.space_group_name_H-M   'P 1'
#
loop_
_entity.id
_entity.type
_entity.pdbx_description
1 polymer ?
#
loop_
_entity_poly.entity_id
_entity_poly.type
_entity_poly.pdbx_seq_one_letter_code
_entity_poly.pdbx_strand_id
1 'polypeptide(L)' 'MQKLEPNAHIRGPVEFRAGDGPLVSIPQGPVQIVLAADSAVIHWHDGNAALNAAIPLADYLEHVEEGRIDGPSDAPPGA' A
#
# COMPACT_ATOMS: atom_id res chain seq x y z
N MET A 1 -14.93 -9.14 -13.71
CA MET A 1 -14.29 -8.60 -12.49
C MET A 1 -12.83 -8.98 -12.57
N GLN A 2 -11.94 -8.02 -12.78
CA GLN A 2 -10.50 -8.30 -12.85
C GLN A 2 -10.01 -8.61 -11.43
N LYS A 3 -9.36 -9.76 -11.26
CA LYS A 3 -8.78 -10.17 -9.98
C LYS A 3 -7.61 -9.21 -9.72
N LEU A 4 -7.65 -8.48 -8.60
CA LEU A 4 -6.50 -7.73 -8.14
C LEU A 4 -5.46 -8.75 -7.66
N GLU A 5 -4.42 -8.99 -8.46
CA GLU A 5 -3.34 -9.91 -8.11
C GLU A 5 -2.28 -9.17 -7.28
N PRO A 6 -1.79 -9.74 -6.17
CA PRO A 6 -0.80 -9.08 -5.34
C PRO A 6 0.48 -8.83 -6.12
N ASN A 7 1.00 -7.61 -6.04
CA ASN A 7 2.25 -7.17 -6.67
C ASN A 7 3.29 -6.67 -5.65
N ALA A 8 3.01 -6.81 -4.36
CA ALA A 8 3.88 -6.41 -3.26
C ALA A 8 3.65 -7.24 -2.00
N HIS A 9 4.55 -7.08 -1.02
CA HIS A 9 4.50 -7.75 0.27
C HIS A 9 4.83 -6.81 1.42
N ILE A 10 3.98 -6.77 2.45
CA ILE A 10 4.25 -6.05 3.70
C ILE A 10 5.13 -6.94 4.59
N ARG A 11 6.38 -6.51 4.82
CA ARG A 11 7.39 -7.21 5.62
C ARG A 11 7.53 -6.66 7.04
N GLY A 12 7.14 -5.41 7.28
CA GLY A 12 7.24 -4.75 8.58
C GLY A 12 5.97 -3.98 8.95
N PRO A 13 5.96 -3.27 10.09
CA PRO A 13 4.83 -2.45 10.49
C PRO A 13 4.64 -1.31 9.49
N VAL A 14 3.44 -1.24 8.91
CA VAL A 14 3.01 -0.11 8.07
C VAL A 14 1.74 0.44 8.70
N GLU A 15 1.83 1.67 9.18
CA GLU A 15 0.75 2.37 9.88
C GLU A 15 0.49 3.70 9.19
N PHE A 16 -0.78 4.00 8.97
CA PHE A 16 -1.17 5.18 8.21
C PHE A 16 -2.38 5.85 8.84
N ARG A 17 -2.46 7.18 8.67
CA ARG A 17 -3.62 7.97 9.07
C ARG A 17 -4.12 8.82 7.90
N ALA A 18 -5.37 8.60 7.50
CA ALA A 18 -6.04 9.44 6.51
C ALA A 18 -6.56 10.73 7.17
N GLY A 19 -5.79 11.82 7.08
CA GLY A 19 -6.15 13.11 7.70
C GLY A 19 -6.33 12.96 9.23
N ASP A 20 -7.51 13.32 9.74
CA ASP A 20 -7.88 13.14 11.16
C ASP A 20 -8.51 11.77 11.47
N GLY A 21 -8.56 10.86 10.51
CA GLY A 21 -9.08 9.50 10.67
C GLY A 21 -8.31 8.67 11.70
N PRO A 22 -8.79 7.48 12.06
CA PRO A 22 -8.06 6.57 12.94
C PRO A 22 -6.73 6.13 12.31
N LEU A 23 -5.77 5.74 13.15
CA LEU A 23 -4.57 5.04 12.70
C LEU A 23 -4.98 3.65 12.18
N VAL A 24 -4.55 3.31 10.98
CA VAL A 24 -4.78 2.03 10.33
C VAL A 24 -3.46 1.29 10.24
N SER A 25 -3.40 0.09 10.80
CA SER A 25 -2.25 -0.80 10.65
C SER A 25 -2.54 -1.80 9.53
N ILE A 26 -1.63 -1.90 8.57
CA ILE A 26 -1.74 -2.85 7.45
C ILE A 26 -1.05 -4.16 7.86
N PRO A 27 -1.73 -5.31 7.76
CA PRO A 27 -1.16 -6.59 8.17
C PRO A 27 0.01 -7.00 7.25
N GLN A 28 0.97 -7.72 7.82
CA GLN A 28 2.02 -8.39 7.05
C GLN A 28 1.41 -9.39 6.08
N GLY A 29 1.98 -9.48 4.87
CA GLY A 29 1.49 -10.40 3.85
C GLY A 29 1.39 -9.79 2.44
N PRO A 30 0.82 -10.57 1.50
CA PRO A 30 0.65 -10.13 0.12
C PRO A 30 -0.40 -9.02 0.03
N VAL A 31 -0.04 -7.95 -0.68
CA VAL A 31 -0.92 -6.81 -0.94
C VAL A 31 -0.83 -6.43 -2.42
N GLN A 32 -1.81 -5.65 -2.87
CA GLN A 32 -1.70 -4.96 -4.15
C GLN A 32 -1.46 -3.47 -3.92
N ILE A 33 -0.48 -2.93 -4.61
CA ILE A 33 -0.15 -1.51 -4.67
C ILE A 33 -0.55 -0.96 -6.04
N VAL A 34 -1.29 0.14 -6.03
CA VAL A 34 -1.56 0.95 -7.23
C VAL A 34 -0.89 2.30 -7.03
N LEU A 35 0.13 2.60 -7.84
CA LEU A 35 0.84 3.88 -7.80
C LEU A 35 0.12 4.92 -8.68
N ALA A 36 0.07 6.16 -8.17
CA ALA A 36 -0.35 7.36 -8.88
C ALA A 36 0.74 8.44 -8.73
N ALA A 37 0.54 9.61 -9.34
CA ALA A 37 1.55 10.68 -9.37
C ALA A 37 2.00 11.16 -7.98
N ASP A 38 1.09 11.19 -7.00
CA ASP A 38 1.31 11.72 -5.65
C ASP A 38 0.90 10.76 -4.53
N SER A 39 0.42 9.57 -4.87
CA SER A 39 -0.10 8.59 -3.90
C SER A 39 0.16 7.14 -4.28
N ALA A 40 0.07 6.26 -3.28
CA ALA A 40 0.02 4.82 -3.43
C ALA A 40 -1.24 4.29 -2.74
N VAL A 41 -2.04 3.50 -3.45
CA VAL A 41 -3.21 2.81 -2.89
C VAL A 41 -2.85 1.36 -2.59
N ILE A 42 -2.93 1.00 -1.31
CA ILE A 42 -2.64 -0.35 -0.81
C ILE A 42 -3.96 -1.08 -0.62
N HIS A 43 -4.11 -2.23 -1.27
CA HIS A 43 -5.25 -3.13 -1.13
C HIS A 43 -4.82 -4.41 -0.41
N TRP A 44 -5.57 -4.82 0.60
CA TRP A 44 -5.35 -6.06 1.32
C TRP A 44 -6.68 -6.69 1.76
N HIS A 45 -6.62 -7.94 2.20
CA HIS A 45 -7.77 -8.61 2.78
C HIS A 45 -7.56 -8.78 4.29
N ASP A 46 -8.60 -8.48 5.06
CA ASP A 46 -8.68 -8.81 6.47
C ASP A 46 -9.88 -9.74 6.70
N GLY A 47 -9.61 -11.04 6.85
CA GLY A 47 -10.62 -12.09 6.84
C GLY A 47 -11.43 -12.09 5.53
N ASN A 48 -12.71 -11.72 5.61
CA ASN A 48 -13.62 -11.61 4.47
C ASN A 48 -13.82 -10.16 3.97
N ALA A 49 -13.14 -9.19 4.59
CA ALA A 49 -13.21 -7.78 4.20
C ALA A 49 -12.07 -7.43 3.24
N ALA A 50 -12.42 -6.82 2.10
CA ALA A 50 -11.46 -6.17 1.23
C ALA A 50 -11.29 -4.71 1.70
N LEU A 51 -10.07 -4.36 2.10
CA LEU A 51 -9.73 -3.05 2.62
C LEU A 51 -8.75 -2.35 1.70
N ASN A 52 -8.73 -1.02 1.76
CA ASN A 52 -7.73 -0.22 1.07
C ASN A 52 -7.41 1.06 1.84
N ALA A 53 -6.20 1.58 1.59
CA ALA A 53 -5.75 2.86 2.10
C ALA A 53 -4.90 3.55 1.04
N ALA A 54 -5.16 4.85 0.82
CA ALA A 54 -4.32 5.70 -0.01
C ALA A 54 -3.35 6.46 0.89
N ILE A 55 -2.05 6.34 0.64
CA ILE A 55 -0.99 7.03 1.36
C ILE A 55 -0.22 7.96 0.41
N PRO A 56 0.42 9.02 0.91
CA PRO A 56 1.34 9.82 0.08
C PRO A 56 2.41 8.95 -0.56
N LEU A 57 2.79 9.24 -1.81
CA LEU A 57 3.80 8.46 -2.51
C LEU A 57 5.16 8.51 -1.78
N ALA A 58 5.49 9.64 -1.16
CA ALA A 58 6.71 9.78 -0.37
C ALA A 58 6.75 8.79 0.81
N ASP A 59 5.68 8.71 1.60
CA ASP A 59 5.56 7.78 2.74
C ASP A 59 5.66 6.32 2.27
N TYR A 60 5.03 5.98 1.14
CA TYR A 60 5.14 4.66 0.53
C TYR A 60 6.59 4.33 0.18
N LEU A 61 7.30 5.24 -0.49
CA LEU A 61 8.69 5.04 -0.91
C LEU A 61 9.62 4.91 0.30
N GLU A 62 9.41 5.70 1.36
CA GLU A 62 10.14 5.55 2.62
C GLU A 62 10.00 4.12 3.18
N HIS A 63 8.79 3.57 3.20
CA HIS A 63 8.58 2.19 3.64
C HIS A 63 9.24 1.14 2.73
N VAL A 64 9.36 1.41 1.43
CA VAL A 64 10.12 0.55 0.50
C VAL A 64 11.62 0.64 0.80
N GLU A 65 12.15 1.85 1.00
CA GLU A 65 13.56 2.08 1.33
C GLU A 65 13.95 1.46 2.67
N GLU A 66 13.06 1.51 3.66
CA GLU A 66 13.23 0.85 4.97
C GLU A 66 13.03 -0.67 4.90
N GLY A 67 12.64 -1.23 3.75
CA GLY A 67 12.40 -2.66 3.54
C GLY A 67 11.14 -3.20 4.21
N ARG A 68 10.27 -2.31 4.72
CA ARG A 68 8.97 -2.64 5.32
C ARG A 68 7.96 -3.05 4.26
N ILE A 69 8.11 -2.55 3.03
CA ILE A 69 7.35 -2.98 1.85
C ILE A 69 8.32 -3.50 0.79
N ASP A 70 8.00 -4.65 0.22
CA ASP A 70 8.63 -5.18 -0.99
C ASP A 70 7.66 -4.98 -2.15
N GLY A 71 7.83 -3.96 -2.98
CA GLY A 71 6.82 -3.57 -3.96
C GLY A 71 7.37 -2.67 -5.09
N PRO A 72 6.50 -2.25 -6.02
CA PRO A 72 6.91 -1.39 -7.14
C PRO A 72 7.39 -0.03 -6.63
N SER A 73 8.53 0.46 -7.12
CA SER A 73 9.08 1.77 -6.78
C SER A 73 9.06 2.77 -7.93
N ASP A 74 8.67 2.33 -9.13
CA ASP A 74 8.50 3.16 -10.31
C ASP A 74 7.01 3.33 -10.60
N ALA A 75 6.51 4.56 -10.51
CA ALA A 75 5.15 4.88 -10.93
C ALA A 75 5.05 4.69 -12.45
N PRO A 76 4.02 4.03 -12.98
CA PRO A 76 3.91 3.82 -14.43
C PRO A 76 3.91 5.18 -15.14
N PRO A 77 4.61 5.31 -16.29
CA PRO A 77 4.66 6.57 -17.01
C PRO A 77 3.24 6.96 -17.47
N GLY A 78 2.72 8.06 -16.92
CA GLY A 78 1.48 8.71 -17.37
C GLY A 78 0.21 8.37 -16.57
N ALA A 79 0.30 8.02 -15.28
CA ALA A 79 -0.85 8.00 -14.37
C ALA A 79 -1.41 9.40 -14.08
#